data_AF-J9E733-F1
#
_entry.id   AF-J9E733-F1
#
_cell.length_a   1.000
_cell.length_b   1.000
_cell.length_c   1.000
_cell.angle_alpha   90.00
_cell.angle_beta   90.00
_cell.angle_gamma   90.00
#
_symmetry.space_group_name_H-M   'P 1'
#
loop_
_entity.id
_entity.type
_entity.pdbx_description
1 polymer ?
#
loop_
_entity_poly.entity_id
_entity_poly.type
_entity_poly.pdbx_seq_one_letter_code
_entity_poly.pdbx_strand_id
1 'polypeptide(L)' 'MTVQYNLDVSTSRPWTLFKLLFRWRGSIWKSVTLELFVWLLLFAVISVIYRFVLSKEQVRYITYNSINRNNRKSIAKF' A
#
# COMPACT_ATOMS: atom_id res chain seq x y z
N MET A 1 -48.08 -30.28 -6.54
CA MET A 1 -48.24 -28.82 -6.40
C MET A 1 -46.87 -28.19 -6.27
N THR A 2 -46.39 -27.57 -7.34
CA THR A 2 -45.10 -26.88 -7.38
C THR A 2 -45.26 -25.51 -6.74
N VAL A 3 -44.64 -25.33 -5.57
CA VAL A 3 -44.63 -24.05 -4.86
C VAL A 3 -43.74 -23.07 -5.62
N GLN A 4 -44.31 -21.94 -6.03
CA GLN A 4 -43.62 -20.94 -6.85
C GLN A 4 -42.81 -19.98 -5.96
N TYR A 5 -41.55 -20.31 -5.68
CA TYR A 5 -40.66 -19.52 -4.80
C TYR A 5 -40.13 -18.21 -5.42
N ASN A 6 -40.45 -17.90 -6.68
CA ASN A 6 -39.88 -16.74 -7.40
C ASN A 6 -40.21 -15.38 -6.75
N LEU A 7 -41.34 -15.25 -6.04
CA LEU A 7 -41.73 -13.97 -5.45
C LEU A 7 -40.89 -13.63 -4.20
N ASP A 8 -40.57 -14.61 -3.37
CA ASP A 8 -39.76 -14.41 -2.15
C ASP A 8 -38.27 -14.18 -2.47
N VAL A 9 -37.78 -14.76 -3.56
CA VAL A 9 -36.41 -14.51 -4.04
C VAL A 9 -36.29 -13.13 -4.69
N SER A 10 -37.38 -12.55 -5.20
CA SER A 10 -37.38 -11.20 -5.79
C SER A 10 -37.22 -10.07 -4.77
N THR A 11 -37.51 -10.35 -3.48
CA THR A 11 -37.29 -9.39 -2.38
C THR A 11 -35.98 -9.65 -1.65
N SER A 12 -34.95 -10.12 -2.37
CA SER A 12 -33.57 -10.03 -1.91
C SER A 12 -33.14 -8.57 -1.84
N ARG A 13 -33.56 -7.87 -0.79
CA ARG A 13 -33.17 -6.47 -0.54
C ARG A 13 -31.63 -6.45 -0.52
N PRO A 14 -30.96 -5.71 -1.40
CA PRO A 14 -29.49 -5.63 -1.41
C PRO A 14 -28.95 -5.13 -0.07
N TRP A 15 -29.77 -4.36 0.67
CA TRP A 15 -29.47 -3.92 2.03
C TRP A 15 -29.25 -5.05 3.03
N THR A 16 -29.89 -6.20 2.85
CA THR A 16 -29.71 -7.37 3.71
C THR A 16 -28.34 -8.00 3.51
N LEU A 17 -27.80 -7.97 2.28
CA LEU A 17 -26.43 -8.39 1.97
C LEU A 17 -25.41 -7.43 2.57
N PHE A 18 -25.63 -6.12 2.48
CA PHE A 18 -24.77 -5.12 3.14
C PHE A 18 -24.79 -5.29 4.67
N LYS A 19 -25.95 -5.56 5.28
CA LYS A 19 -26.05 -5.89 6.71
C LYS A 19 -25.32 -7.20 7.07
N LEU A 20 -25.30 -8.18 6.18
CA LEU A 20 -24.56 -9.42 6.36
C LEU A 20 -23.04 -9.18 6.27
N LEU A 21 -22.61 -8.36 5.31
CA LEU A 21 -21.20 -7.98 5.12
C LEU A 21 -20.63 -7.22 6.34
N PHE A 22 -21.47 -6.39 6.98
CA PHE A 22 -21.15 -5.68 8.23
C PHE A 22 -21.37 -6.49 9.51
N ARG A 23 -21.88 -7.73 9.43
CA ARG A 23 -22.11 -8.56 10.63
C ARG A 23 -20.76 -9.08 11.18
N TRP A 24 -20.33 -8.50 12.29
CA TRP A 24 -18.98 -8.59 12.87
C TRP A 24 -18.49 -9.99 13.32
N ARG A 25 -19.36 -10.99 13.49
CA ARG A 25 -19.02 -12.33 14.02
C ARG A 25 -18.73 -13.33 12.88
N GLY A 26 -17.55 -13.20 12.27
CA GLY A 26 -17.08 -14.09 11.18
C GLY A 26 -17.04 -13.45 9.80
N SER A 27 -16.98 -12.12 9.74
CA SER A 27 -16.96 -11.40 8.46
C SER A 27 -15.59 -11.49 7.76
N ILE A 28 -15.65 -11.43 6.43
CA ILE A 28 -14.55 -11.28 5.46
C ILE A 28 -13.51 -10.26 5.92
N TRP A 29 -13.92 -9.22 6.66
CA TRP A 29 -13.02 -8.23 7.28
C TRP A 29 -11.88 -8.86 8.08
N LYS A 30 -12.11 -9.95 8.84
CA LYS A 30 -11.04 -10.61 9.59
C LYS A 30 -9.94 -11.17 8.67
N SER A 31 -10.32 -11.75 7.53
CA SER A 31 -9.40 -12.31 6.54
C SER A 31 -8.71 -11.19 5.74
N VAL A 32 -9.50 -10.22 5.26
CA VAL A 32 -9.00 -9.11 4.45
C VAL A 32 -8.05 -8.22 5.24
N THR A 33 -8.32 -7.96 6.53
CA THR A 33 -7.42 -7.17 7.36
C THR A 33 -6.07 -7.87 7.54
N LEU A 34 -6.01 -9.21 7.68
CA LEU A 34 -4.73 -9.91 7.76
C LEU A 34 -3.97 -9.86 6.44
N GLU A 35 -4.64 -10.09 5.32
CA GLU A 35 -3.99 -10.03 4.00
C GLU A 35 -3.48 -8.62 3.70
N LEU A 36 -4.28 -7.59 4.00
CA LEU A 36 -3.90 -6.19 3.87
C LEU A 36 -2.74 -5.83 4.79
N PHE A 37 -2.74 -6.35 6.02
CA PHE A 37 -1.66 -6.11 6.98
C PHE A 37 -0.36 -6.76 6.52
N VAL A 38 -0.40 -7.99 6.01
CA VAL A 38 0.77 -8.67 5.43
C VAL A 38 1.30 -7.90 4.23
N TRP A 39 0.42 -7.43 3.34
CA TRP A 39 0.81 -6.63 2.18
C TRP A 39 1.48 -5.31 2.59
N LEU A 40 0.89 -4.59 3.55
CA LEU A 40 1.45 -3.36 4.10
C LEU A 40 2.81 -3.60 4.78
N LEU A 41 2.96 -4.70 5.52
CA LEU A 41 4.21 -5.03 6.20
C LEU A 41 5.32 -5.31 5.18
N LEU A 42 5.03 -6.10 4.14
CA LEU A 42 5.95 -6.34 3.02
C LEU A 42 6.35 -5.04 2.33
N PHE A 43 5.37 -4.19 1.98
CA PHE A 43 5.62 -2.90 1.34
C PHE A 43 6.46 -1.96 2.23
N ALA A 44 6.18 -1.93 3.53
CA ALA A 44 6.92 -1.15 4.50
C ALA A 44 8.36 -1.66 4.62
N VAL A 45 8.59 -2.97 4.68
CA VAL A 45 9.94 -3.57 4.71
C VAL A 45 10.74 -3.16 3.49
N ILE A 46 10.16 -3.26 2.28
CA ILE A 46 10.83 -2.84 1.03
C ILE A 46 11.16 -1.35 1.07
N SER A 47 10.20 -0.52 1.51
CA SER A 47 10.38 0.93 1.62
C SER A 47 11.48 1.31 2.62
N VAL A 48 11.56 0.57 3.73
CA VAL A 48 12.59 0.70 4.77
C VAL A 48 13.95 0.33 4.18
N ILE A 49 14.08 -0.83 3.53
CA ILE A 49 15.32 -1.27 2.88
C ILE A 49 15.81 -0.21 1.89
N TYR A 50 14.92 0.29 1.02
CA TYR A 50 15.25 1.34 0.07
C TYR A 50 15.77 2.60 0.77
N ARG A 51 15.10 3.04 1.84
CA ARG A 51 15.49 4.24 2.58
C ARG A 51 16.82 4.07 3.34
N PHE A 52 17.09 2.88 3.88
CA PHE A 52 18.33 2.62 4.63
C PHE A 52 19.54 2.40 3.72
N VAL A 53 19.37 1.71 2.59
CA VAL A 53 20.47 1.43 1.65
C VAL A 53 20.82 2.67 0.83
N LEU A 54 19.81 3.42 0.37
CA LEU A 54 20.05 4.45 -0.63
C LEU A 54 20.35 5.85 -0.04
N SER A 55 19.84 6.16 1.16
CA SER A 55 19.87 7.55 1.65
C SER A 55 21.23 8.02 2.17
N LYS A 56 22.15 7.14 2.58
CA LYS A 56 23.43 7.56 3.18
C LYS A 56 24.55 7.70 2.16
N GLU A 57 24.63 6.77 1.22
CA GLU A 57 25.68 6.75 0.18
C GLU A 57 25.41 7.77 -0.93
N GLN A 58 24.16 7.87 -1.43
CA GLN A 58 23.85 8.78 -2.54
C GLN A 58 23.98 10.25 -2.14
N VAL A 59 23.49 10.64 -0.97
CA VAL A 59 23.53 12.05 -0.53
C VAL A 59 24.98 12.51 -0.36
N ARG A 60 25.85 11.67 0.23
CA ARG A 60 27.27 11.98 0.40
C ARG A 60 27.99 12.09 -0.95
N TYR A 61 27.73 11.19 -1.89
CA TYR A 61 28.32 11.24 -3.23
C TYR A 61 27.90 12.51 -3.99
N ILE A 62 26.61 12.87 -3.94
CA ILE A 62 26.09 14.06 -4.61
C ILE A 62 26.71 15.33 -4.04
N THR A 63 26.82 15.46 -2.72
CA THR A 63 27.45 16.61 -2.05
C THR A 63 28.94 16.69 -2.36
N TYR A 64 29.69 15.58 -2.30
CA TYR A 64 31.11 15.59 -2.63
C TYR A 64 31.35 15.99 -4.10
N ASN A 65 30.57 15.43 -5.02
CA ASN A 65 30.68 15.72 -6.45
C ASN A 65 30.29 17.18 -6.77
N SER A 66 29.28 17.74 -6.10
CA SER A 66 28.87 19.14 -6.32
C SER A 66 29.96 20.12 -5.88
N ILE A 67 30.59 19.88 -4.71
CA ILE A 67 31.71 20.67 -4.21
C ILE A 67 32.92 20.58 -5.15
N ASN A 68 33.29 19.37 -5.56
CA ASN A 68 34.43 19.14 -6.44
C ASN A 68 34.25 19.80 -7.82
N ARG A 69 33.04 19.71 -8.40
CA ARG A 69 32.72 20.42 -9.66
C ARG A 69 32.79 21.95 -9.50
N ASN A 70 32.36 22.50 -8.38
CA ASN A 70 32.42 23.94 -8.15
C ASN A 70 33.87 24.42 -8.05
N ASN A 71 34.72 23.70 -7.32
CA ASN A 71 36.15 23.99 -7.22
C ASN A 71 36.84 23.92 -8.58
N ARG A 72 36.57 22.88 -9.39
CA ARG A 72 37.10 22.76 -10.76
C ARG A 72 36.74 23.94 -11.66
N LYS A 73 35.51 24.44 -11.59
CA LYS A 73 35.07 25.60 -12.36
C LYS A 73 35.75 26.90 -11.93
N SER A 74 36.06 27.05 -10.64
CA SER A 74 36.76 28.22 -10.13
C SER A 74 38.21 28.28 -10.60
N ILE A 75 38.89 27.13 -10.66
CA ILE A 75 40.32 27.05 -11.05
C ILE A 75 40.48 27.28 -12.56
N ALA A 76 39.54 26.79 -13.38
CA ALA A 76 39.56 26.97 -14.83
C ALA A 76 39.16 28.39 -15.30
N LYS A 77 38.79 29.27 -14.37
CA LYS A 77 38.40 30.67 -14.67
C LYS A 77 39.58 31.65 -14.52
N PHE A 78 40.72 31.18 -14.02
CA PHE A 78 41.99 31.89 -14.01
C PHE A 78 42.88 31.34 -15.13
#